data_AF-A3J9D3-F1
#
_entry.id   AF-A3J9D3-F1
#
_cell.length_a   1.000
_cell.length_b   1.000
_cell.length_c   1.000
_cell.angle_alpha   90.00
_cell.angle_beta   90.00
_cell.angle_gamma   90.00
#
_symmetry.space_group_name_H-M   'P 1'
#
loop_
_entity.id
_entity.type
_entity.pdbx_description
1 polymer ?
#
loop_
_entity_poly.entity_id
_entity_poly.type
_entity_poly.pdbx_seq_one_letter_code
_entity_poly.pdbx_strand_id
1 'polypeptide(L)'
;MEGQYAALKVYLGQSGTLTAFEIRFSYNRGKDVKNQLVVLAKTDSGELLTPGNAEHLLFVPAYSKSLERIIDENEFADYQAQVIDEQTLQTEAELDNYLEQESDKLERWADDRRKVLMETVDELAEDIHQLKKASRQLASMAEKIQAKKELRKLERKRDDALHEYHESRKVIEQEEDRLLDEVAEKLELTCEVRNLFTIRWTLTH
;
A
#
# COMPACT_ATOMS: atom_id res chain seq x y z
N MET A 1 10.92 -19.79 -27.82
CA MET A 1 11.90 -20.03 -26.74
C MET A 1 13.28 -19.41 -27.01
N GLU A 2 13.61 -18.93 -28.22
CA GLU A 2 14.94 -18.33 -28.51
C GLU A 2 15.18 -16.90 -27.95
N GLY A 3 14.17 -16.25 -27.38
CA GLY A 3 14.28 -14.85 -26.93
C GLY A 3 14.75 -14.65 -25.47
N GLN A 4 14.43 -15.58 -24.56
CA GLN A 4 14.63 -15.35 -23.10
C GLN A 4 16.07 -15.57 -22.63
N TYR A 5 16.82 -16.47 -23.28
CA TYR A 5 18.21 -16.79 -22.88
C TYR A 5 19.27 -16.12 -23.75
N ALA A 6 18.89 -15.22 -24.66
CA ALA A 6 19.82 -14.56 -25.55
C ALA A 6 20.91 -13.78 -24.80
N ALA A 7 20.57 -13.20 -23.64
CA ALA A 7 21.49 -12.50 -22.76
C ALA A 7 22.52 -13.43 -22.07
N LEU A 8 22.21 -14.72 -21.92
CA LEU A 8 23.13 -15.70 -21.35
C LEU A 8 24.20 -16.17 -22.33
N LYS A 9 24.04 -15.92 -23.65
CA LYS A 9 25.01 -16.36 -24.67
C LYS A 9 26.41 -15.79 -24.44
N VAL A 10 26.52 -14.63 -23.80
CA VAL A 10 27.82 -14.00 -23.47
C VAL A 10 28.60 -14.83 -22.43
N TYR A 11 27.88 -15.60 -21.61
CA TYR A 11 28.45 -16.43 -20.54
C TYR A 11 28.68 -17.89 -20.97
N LEU A 12 28.48 -18.24 -22.24
CA LEU A 12 28.75 -19.60 -22.75
C LEU A 12 30.23 -19.95 -22.58
N GLY A 13 30.50 -21.13 -22.04
CA GLY A 13 31.84 -21.62 -21.70
C GLY A 13 32.38 -21.07 -20.37
N GLN A 14 31.66 -20.19 -19.69
CA GLN A 14 32.07 -19.64 -18.40
C GLN A 14 31.57 -20.52 -17.24
N SER A 15 32.27 -20.41 -16.12
CA SER A 15 31.88 -21.00 -14.84
C SER A 15 31.87 -19.92 -13.77
N GLY A 16 31.17 -20.16 -12.68
CA GLY A 16 31.09 -19.22 -11.57
C GLY A 16 30.32 -19.76 -10.39
N THR A 17 30.09 -18.89 -9.41
CA THR A 17 29.28 -19.17 -8.23
C THR A 17 27.92 -18.48 -8.39
N LEU A 18 26.87 -19.11 -7.86
CA LEU A 18 25.52 -18.55 -7.76
C LEU A 18 24.98 -18.84 -6.36
N THR A 19 24.37 -17.84 -5.75
CA THR A 19 23.62 -17.99 -4.50
C THR A 19 22.17 -17.56 -4.69
N ALA A 20 21.26 -18.27 -4.04
CA ALA A 20 19.85 -17.94 -4.00
C ALA A 20 19.41 -17.81 -2.53
N PHE A 21 18.70 -16.73 -2.23
CA PHE A 21 18.19 -16.45 -0.90
C PHE A 21 16.82 -15.77 -0.99
N GLU A 22 16.02 -15.98 0.04
CA GLU A 22 14.71 -15.37 0.19
C GLU A 22 14.83 -14.20 1.18
N ILE A 23 14.31 -13.04 0.78
CA ILE A 23 14.07 -11.92 1.67
C ILE A 23 12.58 -11.91 1.99
N ARG A 24 12.27 -11.89 3.28
CA ARG A 24 10.91 -11.84 3.79
C ARG A 24 10.71 -10.57 4.58
N PHE A 25 9.87 -9.69 4.06
CA PHE A 25 9.38 -8.53 4.78
C PHE A 25 8.05 -8.88 5.43
N SER A 26 7.91 -8.51 6.70
CA SER A 26 6.65 -8.62 7.44
C SER A 26 6.35 -7.32 8.15
N TYR A 27 5.08 -6.93 8.13
CA TYR A 27 4.57 -5.72 8.76
C TYR A 27 3.14 -5.98 9.23
N ASN A 28 2.49 -5.00 9.89
CA ASN A 28 1.14 -5.16 10.44
C ASN A 28 1.06 -6.35 11.43
N ARG A 29 2.02 -6.38 12.38
CA ARG A 29 2.20 -7.48 13.35
C ARG A 29 2.27 -8.86 12.69
N GLY A 30 2.85 -8.95 11.49
CA GLY A 30 3.03 -10.19 10.73
C GLY A 30 1.81 -10.69 9.98
N LYS A 31 0.73 -9.90 9.88
CA LYS A 31 -0.43 -10.24 9.03
C LYS A 31 -0.12 -10.10 7.55
N ASP A 32 0.66 -9.09 7.20
CA ASP A 32 1.09 -8.82 5.84
C ASP A 32 2.53 -9.27 5.66
N VAL A 33 2.77 -10.05 4.60
CA VAL A 33 4.06 -10.68 4.32
C VAL A 33 4.37 -10.56 2.83
N LYS A 34 5.55 -10.03 2.52
CA LYS A 34 6.10 -9.91 1.17
C LYS A 34 7.37 -10.75 1.10
N ASN A 35 7.35 -11.77 0.24
CA ASN A 35 8.53 -12.60 -0.02
C ASN A 35 9.12 -12.23 -1.36
N GLN A 36 10.45 -12.18 -1.42
CA GLN A 36 11.21 -11.94 -2.63
C GLN A 36 12.32 -12.98 -2.72
N LEU A 37 12.38 -13.67 -3.85
CA LEU A 37 13.51 -14.54 -4.18
C LEU A 37 14.57 -13.69 -4.88
N VAL A 38 15.79 -13.71 -4.36
CA VAL A 38 16.93 -13.02 -4.97
C VAL A 38 17.97 -14.04 -5.39
N VAL A 39 18.48 -13.87 -6.61
CA VAL A 39 19.55 -14.70 -7.15
C VAL A 39 20.71 -13.80 -7.52
N LEU A 40 21.88 -14.11 -6.97
CA LEU A 40 23.14 -13.45 -7.31
C LEU A 40 24.06 -14.48 -7.95
N ALA A 41 24.70 -14.09 -9.05
CA ALA A 41 25.65 -14.94 -9.73
C ALA A 41 26.88 -14.14 -10.12
N LYS A 42 28.05 -14.77 -10.02
CA LYS A 42 29.34 -14.17 -10.32
C LYS A 42 30.18 -15.18 -11.08
N THR A 43 30.85 -14.76 -12.13
CA THR A 43 31.76 -15.61 -12.90
C THR A 43 33.07 -15.84 -12.12
N ASP A 44 33.83 -16.87 -12.50
CA ASP A 44 35.17 -17.12 -11.96
C ASP A 44 36.16 -15.97 -12.26
N SER A 45 35.87 -15.12 -13.26
CA SER A 45 36.66 -13.90 -13.55
C SER A 45 36.30 -12.72 -12.64
N GLY A 46 35.28 -12.87 -11.79
CA GLY A 46 34.84 -11.84 -10.85
C GLY A 46 33.71 -10.94 -11.34
N GLU A 47 33.17 -11.18 -12.53
CA GLU A 47 32.07 -10.40 -13.10
C GLU A 47 30.74 -10.79 -12.44
N LEU A 48 30.05 -9.83 -11.83
CA LEU A 48 28.70 -10.03 -11.29
C LEU A 48 27.68 -9.97 -12.43
N LEU A 49 26.83 -10.99 -12.53
CA LEU A 49 25.72 -11.03 -13.48
C LEU A 49 24.61 -10.09 -13.02
N THR A 50 23.84 -9.57 -13.97
CA THR A 50 22.60 -8.86 -13.65
C THR A 50 21.59 -9.80 -12.98
N PRO A 51 20.68 -9.30 -12.12
CA PRO A 51 19.69 -10.15 -11.43
C PRO A 51 18.88 -11.03 -12.39
N GLY A 52 18.41 -10.48 -13.51
CA GLY A 52 17.66 -11.25 -14.52
C GLY A 52 18.50 -12.35 -15.18
N ASN A 53 19.79 -12.13 -15.42
CA ASN A 53 20.67 -13.19 -15.95
C ASN A 53 20.95 -14.26 -14.90
N ALA A 54 21.15 -13.87 -13.64
CA ALA A 54 21.34 -14.80 -12.54
C ALA A 54 20.12 -15.70 -12.33
N GLU A 55 18.91 -15.14 -12.40
CA GLU A 55 17.65 -15.90 -12.39
C GLU A 55 17.54 -16.83 -13.60
N HIS A 56 17.82 -16.32 -14.81
CA HIS A 56 17.76 -17.13 -16.03
C HIS A 56 18.64 -18.37 -15.98
N LEU A 57 19.79 -18.34 -15.28
CA LEU A 57 20.63 -19.52 -15.07
C LEU A 57 19.87 -20.67 -14.38
N LEU A 58 18.95 -20.37 -13.45
CA LEU A 58 18.14 -21.39 -12.76
C LEU A 58 17.11 -22.05 -13.69
N PHE A 59 16.73 -21.39 -14.78
CA PHE A 59 15.79 -21.91 -15.76
C PHE A 59 16.46 -22.71 -16.88
N VAL A 60 17.79 -22.74 -16.94
CA VAL A 60 18.52 -23.56 -17.92
C VAL A 60 18.53 -25.02 -17.44
N PRO A 61 18.15 -25.99 -18.28
CA PRO A 61 18.27 -27.40 -17.94
C PRO A 61 19.72 -27.75 -17.58
N ALA A 62 19.90 -28.31 -16.38
CA ALA A 62 21.22 -28.62 -15.84
C ALA A 62 21.28 -30.06 -15.35
N TYR A 63 22.50 -30.60 -15.28
CA TYR A 63 22.80 -31.87 -14.62
C TYR A 63 23.62 -31.57 -13.37
N SER A 64 23.31 -32.25 -12.28
CA SER A 64 24.08 -32.11 -11.04
C SER A 64 25.39 -32.89 -11.14
N LYS A 65 26.49 -32.26 -10.71
CA LYS A 65 27.80 -32.88 -10.54
C LYS A 65 28.28 -32.59 -9.12
N SER A 66 28.94 -33.55 -8.49
CA SER A 66 29.56 -33.35 -7.18
C SER A 66 30.58 -32.22 -7.24
N LEU A 67 30.56 -31.36 -6.22
CA LEU A 67 31.50 -30.27 -6.06
C LEU A 67 32.90 -30.82 -5.79
N GLU A 68 33.86 -30.41 -6.62
CA GLU A 68 35.28 -30.76 -6.45
C GLU A 68 36.01 -29.75 -5.52
N ARG A 69 35.39 -28.61 -5.21
CA ARG A 69 35.95 -27.52 -4.41
C ARG A 69 34.92 -26.99 -3.41
N ILE A 70 35.38 -26.59 -2.22
CA ILE A 70 34.54 -25.90 -1.22
C ILE A 70 34.14 -24.53 -1.77
N ILE A 71 32.86 -24.19 -1.68
CA ILE A 71 32.34 -22.86 -2.00
C ILE A 71 32.47 -22.00 -0.75
N ASP A 72 32.95 -20.77 -0.91
CA ASP A 72 32.88 -19.78 0.17
C ASP A 72 31.43 -19.25 0.25
N GLU A 73 30.73 -19.64 1.32
CA GLU A 73 29.34 -19.22 1.56
C GLU A 73 29.21 -17.71 1.77
N ASN A 74 30.31 -17.03 2.12
CA ASN A 74 30.32 -15.57 2.34
C ASN A 74 30.75 -14.78 1.09
N GLU A 75 30.99 -15.43 -0.06
CA GLU A 75 31.44 -14.76 -1.28
C GLU A 75 30.50 -13.62 -1.72
N PHE A 76 29.21 -13.75 -1.39
CA PHE A 76 28.18 -12.77 -1.73
C PHE A 76 27.74 -11.89 -0.55
N ALA A 77 28.36 -11.98 0.63
CA ALA A 77 27.85 -11.31 1.84
C ALA A 77 27.65 -9.79 1.65
N ASP A 78 28.62 -9.10 1.05
CA ASP A 78 28.52 -7.66 0.78
C ASP A 78 27.41 -7.32 -0.22
N TYR A 79 27.26 -8.12 -1.27
CA TYR A 79 26.22 -7.94 -2.27
C TYR A 79 24.83 -8.26 -1.71
N GLN A 80 24.72 -9.28 -0.86
CA GLN A 80 23.50 -9.59 -0.14
C GLN A 80 23.08 -8.42 0.74
N ALA A 81 24.01 -7.85 1.51
CA ALA A 81 23.74 -6.68 2.35
C ALA A 81 23.24 -5.48 1.53
N GLN A 82 23.86 -5.19 0.38
CA GLN A 82 23.42 -4.12 -0.51
C GLN A 82 22.01 -4.34 -1.05
N VAL A 83 21.69 -5.57 -1.50
CA VAL A 83 20.35 -5.89 -2.01
C VAL A 83 19.31 -5.81 -0.90
N ILE A 84 19.65 -6.26 0.32
CA ILE A 84 18.74 -6.16 1.48
C ILE A 84 18.43 -4.69 1.79
N ASP A 85 19.44 -3.82 1.84
CA ASP A 85 19.24 -2.38 2.07
C ASP A 85 18.38 -1.75 0.98
N GLU A 86 18.65 -2.02 -0.30
CA GLU A 86 17.88 -1.49 -1.42
C GLU A 86 16.41 -1.95 -1.37
N GLN A 87 16.18 -3.25 -1.12
CA GLN A 87 14.81 -3.79 -1.02
C GLN A 87 14.07 -3.29 0.21
N THR A 88 14.78 -3.03 1.31
CA THR A 88 14.21 -2.43 2.53
C THR A 88 13.75 -1.01 2.22
N LEU A 89 14.62 -0.16 1.67
CA LEU A 89 14.28 1.21 1.27
C LEU A 89 13.13 1.27 0.27
N GLN A 90 13.12 0.36 -0.71
CA GLN A 90 12.03 0.27 -1.67
C GLN A 90 10.71 -0.09 -0.98
N THR A 91 10.74 -1.06 -0.07
CA THR A 91 9.55 -1.49 0.66
C THR A 91 9.04 -0.39 1.60
N GLU A 92 9.93 0.35 2.26
CA GLU A 92 9.57 1.54 3.05
C GLU A 92 8.90 2.61 2.18
N ALA A 93 9.47 2.92 1.01
CA ALA A 93 8.90 3.91 0.09
C ALA A 93 7.52 3.47 -0.46
N GLU A 94 7.32 2.18 -0.73
CA GLU A 94 6.04 1.62 -1.12
C GLU A 94 5.00 1.76 0.00
N LEU A 95 5.40 1.51 1.25
CA LEU A 95 4.56 1.70 2.43
C LEU A 95 4.19 3.17 2.59
N ASP A 96 5.16 4.09 2.59
CA ASP A 96 4.91 5.53 2.71
C ASP A 96 3.91 6.05 1.67
N ASN A 97 4.08 5.64 0.41
CA ASN A 97 3.15 6.01 -0.67
C ASN A 97 1.74 5.43 -0.44
N TYR A 98 1.64 4.20 0.07
CA TYR A 98 0.34 3.65 0.48
C TYR A 98 -0.30 4.50 1.60
N LEU A 99 0.46 4.92 2.61
CA LEU A 99 -0.05 5.74 3.71
C LEU A 99 -0.58 7.09 3.21
N GLU A 100 0.17 7.76 2.34
CA GLU A 100 -0.23 9.03 1.73
C GLU A 100 -1.54 8.86 0.94
N GLN A 101 -1.65 7.81 0.12
CA GLN A 101 -2.87 7.54 -0.65
C GLN A 101 -4.09 7.23 0.21
N GLU A 102 -3.95 6.46 1.28
CA GLU A 102 -5.07 6.16 2.18
C GLU A 102 -5.47 7.40 3.00
N SER A 103 -4.51 8.23 3.40
CA SER A 103 -4.75 9.51 4.09
C SER A 103 -5.54 10.47 3.18
N ASP A 104 -5.12 10.61 1.93
CA ASP A 104 -5.79 11.41 0.90
C ASP A 104 -7.25 10.97 0.66
N LYS A 105 -7.48 9.64 0.63
CA LYS A 105 -8.84 9.10 0.46
C LYS A 105 -9.70 9.42 1.67
N LEU A 106 -9.17 9.27 2.87
CA LEU A 106 -9.88 9.56 4.10
C LEU A 106 -10.25 11.05 4.19
N GLU A 107 -9.32 11.95 3.85
CA GLU A 107 -9.56 13.39 3.83
C GLU A 107 -10.69 13.75 2.83
N ARG A 108 -10.62 13.22 1.60
CA ARG A 108 -11.66 13.44 0.58
C ARG A 108 -13.02 12.93 1.03
N TRP A 109 -13.06 11.73 1.61
CA TRP A 109 -14.30 11.16 2.15
C TRP A 109 -14.85 12.01 3.29
N ALA A 110 -14.00 12.49 4.21
CA ALA A 110 -14.38 13.34 5.32
C ALA A 110 -14.94 14.69 4.82
N ASP A 111 -14.30 15.30 3.83
CA ASP A 111 -14.75 16.53 3.18
C ASP A 111 -16.12 16.36 2.52
N ASP A 112 -16.29 15.32 1.70
CA ASP A 112 -17.55 15.02 1.04
C ASP A 112 -18.67 14.77 2.07
N ARG A 113 -18.38 14.00 3.13
CA ARG A 113 -19.33 13.72 4.22
C ARG A 113 -19.74 15.01 4.93
N ARG A 114 -18.78 15.87 5.28
CA ARG A 114 -19.03 17.17 5.93
C ARG A 114 -19.88 18.07 5.05
N LYS A 115 -19.53 18.15 3.76
CA LYS A 115 -20.21 19.01 2.79
C LYS A 115 -21.67 18.62 2.61
N VAL A 116 -21.95 17.34 2.34
CA VAL A 116 -23.33 16.85 2.11
C VAL A 116 -24.23 17.12 3.33
N LEU A 117 -23.72 16.90 4.54
CA LEU A 117 -24.47 17.15 5.77
C LEU A 117 -24.69 18.65 6.02
N MET A 118 -23.68 19.49 5.76
CA MET A 118 -23.82 20.94 5.89
C MET A 118 -24.80 21.51 4.84
N GLU A 119 -24.74 21.05 3.60
CA GLU A 119 -25.68 21.44 2.55
C GLU A 119 -27.13 21.17 2.97
N THR A 120 -27.39 20.00 3.59
CA THR A 120 -28.72 19.66 4.12
C THR A 120 -29.17 20.63 5.22
N VAL A 121 -28.26 21.04 6.12
CA VAL A 121 -28.57 22.02 7.18
C VAL A 121 -28.88 23.39 6.59
N ASP A 122 -28.11 23.83 5.60
CA ASP A 122 -28.26 25.12 4.94
C ASP A 122 -29.54 25.19 4.11
N GLU A 123 -29.88 24.14 3.37
CA GLU A 123 -31.15 24.03 2.63
C GLU A 123 -32.36 24.15 3.57
N LEU A 124 -32.35 23.43 4.69
CA LEU A 124 -33.42 23.51 5.69
C LEU A 124 -33.49 24.90 6.34
N ALA A 125 -32.35 25.57 6.55
CA ALA A 125 -32.30 26.93 7.07
C ALA A 125 -32.92 27.94 6.08
N GLU A 126 -32.65 27.78 4.79
CA GLU A 126 -33.25 28.61 3.74
C GLU A 126 -34.76 28.36 3.61
N ASP A 127 -35.21 27.09 3.63
CA ASP A 127 -36.63 26.74 3.63
C ASP A 127 -37.38 27.37 4.83
N ILE A 128 -36.77 27.32 6.02
CA ILE A 128 -37.29 27.98 7.23
C ILE A 128 -37.38 29.49 7.02
N HIS A 129 -36.36 30.11 6.41
CA HIS A 129 -36.34 31.54 6.13
C HIS A 129 -37.47 31.94 5.16
N GLN A 130 -37.59 31.21 4.04
CA GLN A 130 -38.62 31.44 3.03
C GLN A 130 -40.02 31.24 3.59
N LEU A 131 -40.25 30.17 4.37
CA LEU A 131 -41.55 29.92 5.00
C LEU A 131 -41.90 30.99 6.05
N LYS A 132 -40.93 31.48 6.83
CA LYS A 132 -41.12 32.61 7.76
C LYS A 132 -41.54 33.88 7.01
N LYS A 133 -40.92 34.16 5.86
CA LYS A 133 -41.25 35.31 5.00
C LYS A 133 -42.65 35.18 4.41
N ALA A 134 -42.99 34.03 3.82
CA ALA A 134 -44.32 33.77 3.26
C ALA A 134 -45.43 33.84 4.32
N SER A 135 -45.18 33.29 5.52
CA SER A 135 -46.15 33.27 6.62
C SER A 135 -46.63 34.65 7.06
N ARG A 136 -45.78 35.69 6.90
CA ARG A 136 -46.14 37.08 7.25
C ARG A 136 -47.19 37.68 6.31
N GLN A 137 -47.32 37.15 5.10
CA GLN A 137 -48.24 37.64 4.07
C GLN A 137 -49.59 36.93 4.08
N LEU A 138 -49.78 35.90 4.90
CA LEU A 138 -51.01 35.11 4.97
C LEU A 138 -52.17 35.94 5.57
N ALA A 139 -53.35 35.82 4.95
CA ALA A 139 -54.54 36.58 5.33
C ALA A 139 -55.39 35.84 6.37
N SER A 140 -55.47 34.51 6.32
CA SER A 140 -56.32 33.71 7.20
C SER A 140 -55.59 33.19 8.44
N MET A 141 -56.31 33.13 9.56
CA MET A 141 -55.80 32.49 10.78
C MET A 141 -55.53 30.99 10.58
N ALA A 142 -56.35 30.31 9.78
CA ALA A 142 -56.16 28.89 9.47
C ALA A 142 -54.83 28.65 8.72
N GLU A 143 -54.53 29.49 7.72
CA GLU A 143 -53.28 29.45 6.96
C GLU A 143 -52.07 29.72 7.87
N LYS A 144 -52.17 30.71 8.77
CA LYS A 144 -51.11 31.01 9.75
C LYS A 144 -50.83 29.85 10.70
N ILE A 145 -51.88 29.13 11.14
CA ILE A 145 -51.71 27.94 11.98
C ILE A 145 -51.01 26.83 11.19
N GLN A 146 -51.39 26.60 9.93
CA GLN A 146 -50.76 25.57 9.11
C GLN A 146 -49.28 25.89 8.85
N ALA A 147 -48.96 27.14 8.50
CA ALA A 147 -47.60 27.56 8.28
C ALA A 147 -46.72 27.44 9.55
N LYS A 148 -47.27 27.72 10.74
CA LYS A 148 -46.60 27.46 12.02
C LYS A 148 -46.32 25.97 12.27
N LYS A 149 -47.21 25.06 11.85
CA LYS A 149 -46.99 23.61 11.98
C LYS A 149 -45.87 23.13 11.06
N GLU A 150 -45.87 23.56 9.81
CA GLU A 150 -44.82 23.24 8.85
C GLU A 150 -43.47 23.83 9.28
N LEU A 151 -43.47 25.05 9.82
CA LEU A 151 -42.26 25.66 10.39
C LEU A 151 -41.64 24.81 11.50
N ARG A 152 -42.46 24.33 12.45
CA ARG A 152 -41.99 23.45 13.53
C ARG A 152 -41.44 22.13 13.01
N LYS A 153 -41.98 21.59 11.91
CA LYS A 153 -41.44 20.38 11.28
C LYS A 153 -40.07 20.64 10.66
N LEU A 154 -39.92 21.74 9.92
CA LEU A 154 -38.64 22.10 9.30
C LEU A 154 -37.57 22.40 10.38
N GLU A 155 -37.94 23.11 11.45
CA GLU A 155 -37.03 23.38 12.57
C GLU A 155 -36.55 22.08 13.22
N ARG A 156 -37.45 21.10 13.46
CA ARG A 156 -37.05 19.77 13.96
C ARG A 156 -36.11 19.04 12.99
N LYS A 157 -36.44 19.01 11.70
CA LYS A 157 -35.58 18.37 10.69
C LYS A 157 -34.18 18.98 10.66
N ARG A 158 -34.08 20.30 10.78
CA ARG A 158 -32.79 21.00 10.83
C ARG A 158 -32.01 20.65 12.08
N ASP A 159 -32.68 20.59 13.24
CA ASP A 159 -32.04 20.20 14.49
C ASP A 159 -31.54 18.74 14.44
N ASP A 160 -32.31 17.83 13.83
CA ASP A 160 -31.91 16.44 13.57
C ASP A 160 -30.70 16.38 12.61
N ALA A 161 -30.70 17.15 11.53
CA ALA A 161 -29.58 17.23 10.58
C ALA A 161 -28.30 17.79 11.23
N LEU A 162 -28.45 18.79 12.10
CA LEU A 162 -27.32 19.34 12.86
C LEU A 162 -26.76 18.31 13.84
N HIS A 163 -27.64 17.51 14.47
CA HIS A 163 -27.20 16.40 15.31
C HIS A 163 -26.43 15.36 14.50
N GLU A 164 -26.93 14.97 13.32
CA GLU A 164 -26.22 14.04 12.42
C GLU A 164 -24.86 14.59 11.97
N TYR A 165 -24.79 15.88 11.64
CA TYR A 165 -23.52 16.55 11.34
C TYR A 165 -22.52 16.44 12.49
N HIS A 166 -22.96 16.69 13.73
CA HIS A 166 -22.08 16.56 14.90
C HIS A 166 -21.65 15.13 15.18
N GLU A 167 -22.52 14.14 15.01
CA GLU A 167 -22.16 12.73 15.17
C GLU A 167 -21.20 12.28 14.05
N SER A 168 -21.38 12.79 12.83
CA SER A 168 -20.47 12.48 11.70
C SER A 168 -19.03 12.89 11.98
N ARG A 169 -18.81 13.96 12.75
CA ARG A 169 -17.45 14.39 13.15
C ARG A 169 -16.76 13.33 13.99
N LYS A 170 -17.47 12.70 14.93
CA LYS A 170 -16.92 11.62 15.75
C LYS A 170 -16.57 10.40 14.90
N VAL A 171 -17.39 10.10 13.90
CA VAL A 171 -17.13 8.99 12.97
C VAL A 171 -15.89 9.27 12.13
N ILE A 172 -15.71 10.51 11.66
CA ILE A 172 -14.49 10.92 10.94
C ILE A 172 -13.27 10.77 11.84
N GLU A 173 -13.31 11.31 13.07
CA GLU A 173 -12.21 11.20 14.05
C GLU A 173 -11.87 9.72 14.34
N GLN A 174 -12.87 8.84 14.47
CA GLN A 174 -12.66 7.41 14.69
C GLN A 174 -11.99 6.71 13.50
N GLU A 175 -12.34 7.07 12.26
CA GLU A 175 -11.68 6.51 11.08
C GLU A 175 -10.26 7.09 10.89
N GLU A 176 -10.02 8.35 11.27
CA GLU A 176 -8.67 8.94 11.32
C GLU A 176 -7.79 8.21 12.34
N ASP A 177 -8.26 8.01 13.57
CA ASP A 177 -7.54 7.27 14.60
C ASP A 177 -7.26 5.82 14.15
N ARG A 178 -8.26 5.17 13.55
CA ARG A 178 -8.11 3.81 13.03
C ARG A 178 -7.07 3.74 11.91
N LEU A 179 -7.06 4.70 10.99
CA LEU A 179 -6.06 4.74 9.92
C LEU A 179 -4.67 4.96 10.52
N LEU A 180 -4.52 5.88 11.48
CA LEU A 180 -3.25 6.10 12.18
C LEU A 180 -2.74 4.84 12.89
N ASP A 181 -3.62 4.09 13.54
CA ASP A 181 -3.26 2.81 14.15
C ASP A 181 -2.82 1.78 13.09
N GLU A 182 -3.54 1.69 11.96
CA GLU A 182 -3.16 0.81 10.85
C GLU A 182 -1.80 1.20 10.24
N VAL A 183 -1.57 2.51 10.07
CA VAL A 183 -0.30 3.09 9.61
C VAL A 183 0.82 2.73 10.57
N ALA A 184 0.62 2.97 11.87
CA ALA A 184 1.61 2.70 12.90
C ALA A 184 1.98 1.21 12.96
N GLU A 185 1.00 0.32 12.79
CA GLU A 185 1.26 -1.13 12.71
C GLU A 185 2.04 -1.54 11.45
N LYS A 186 1.95 -0.77 10.37
CA LYS A 186 2.72 -0.98 9.14
C LYS A 186 4.17 -0.47 9.22
N LEU A 187 4.49 0.44 10.15
CA LEU A 187 5.85 0.94 10.36
C LEU A 187 6.80 -0.06 11.04
N GLU A 188 6.28 -1.12 11.66
CA GLU A 188 7.09 -2.22 12.21
C GLU A 188 7.55 -3.18 11.10
N LEU A 189 8.36 -2.67 10.16
CA LEU A 189 8.94 -3.48 9.11
C LEU A 189 10.01 -4.41 9.69
N THR A 190 9.75 -5.71 9.63
CA THR A 190 10.74 -6.74 9.99
C THR A 190 11.24 -7.41 8.71
N CYS A 191 12.57 -7.45 8.56
CA CYS A 191 13.26 -8.13 7.45
C CYS A 191 13.91 -9.42 7.95
N GLU A 192 13.53 -10.56 7.39
CA GLU A 192 14.16 -11.86 7.60
C GLU A 192 14.83 -12.32 6.30
N VAL A 193 16.06 -12.81 6.38
CA VAL A 193 16.80 -13.30 5.22
C VAL A 193 17.09 -14.78 5.41
N ARG A 194 16.73 -15.59 4.42
CA ARG A 194 16.95 -17.04 4.42
C ARG A 194 17.76 -17.45 3.20
N ASN A 195 19.00 -17.87 3.42
CA ASN A 195 19.81 -18.50 2.39
C ASN A 195 19.20 -19.86 2.01
N LEU A 196 18.96 -20.07 0.71
CA LEU A 196 18.38 -21.31 0.19
C LEU A 196 19.48 -22.29 -0.21
N PHE A 197 20.39 -21.83 -1.07
CA PHE A 197 21.55 -22.61 -1.50
C PHE A 197 22.60 -21.73 -2.16
N THR A 198 23.82 -22.26 -2.22
CA THR A 198 24.90 -21.73 -3.06
C THR A 198 25.48 -22.87 -3.89
N ILE A 199 25.63 -22.65 -5.19
CA ILE A 199 26.11 -23.64 -6.16
C ILE A 199 27.21 -23.05 -7.03
N ARG A 200 28.02 -23.94 -7.61
CA ARG A 200 28.88 -23.60 -8.74
C ARG A 200 28.13 -23.95 -10.03
N TRP A 201 28.18 -23.06 -11.00
CA TRP A 201 27.60 -23.28 -12.32
C TRP A 201 28.68 -23.28 -13.39
N THR A 202 28.40 -24.00 -14.47
CA THR A 202 29.18 -23.96 -15.72
C THR A 202 28.18 -23.95 -16.85
N LEU A 203 28.20 -22.89 -17.66
CA LEU A 203 27.30 -22.80 -18.80
C LEU A 203 27.99 -23.42 -20.01
N THR A 204 27.46 -24.53 -20.49
CA THR A 204 27.98 -25.24 -21.67
C THR A 204 27.04 -25.07 -22.86
N HIS A 205 27.56 -25.37 -24.05
CA HIS A 205 26.88 -25.19 -25.34
C HIS A 205 25.77 -26.19 -25.59
#